data_AF-A0A7S2HDZ0-F1
#
_entry.id   AF-A0A7S2HDZ0-F1
#
_cell.length_a   1.000
_cell.length_b   1.000
_cell.length_c   1.000
_cell.angle_alpha   90.00
_cell.angle_beta   90.00
_cell.angle_gamma   90.00
#
_symmetry.space_group_name_H-M   'P 1'
#
loop_
_entity.id
_entity.type
_entity.pdbx_description
1 polymer ?
#
loop_
_entity_poly.entity_id
_entity_poly.type
_entity_poly.pdbx_seq_one_letter_code
_entity_poly.pdbx_strand_id
1 'polypeptide(L)'
;SEETVLVTENSVSAIGAMAVHVAPNADDQASLIGLWLSHLPLREDEIEARVVHRQLCDLIETGHSATLAHLPGVMTVFAKLLETVGESQSQTGVSPGDQSGSLVDSATHSRIVQILHQIHAQQMSVPAMRAAWEALSEPQKMAVTQSIQIPQIST
;
A
#
# COMPACT_ATOMS: atom_id res chain seq x y z
N SER A 1 16.91 -16.82 -8.55
CA SER A 1 16.95 -16.27 -9.92
C SER A 1 15.84 -15.24 -10.04
N GLU A 2 15.85 -14.38 -11.07
CA GLU A 2 14.71 -13.48 -11.36
C GLU A 2 13.39 -14.25 -11.44
N GLU A 3 13.41 -15.46 -12.01
CA GLU A 3 12.29 -16.40 -12.02
C GLU A 3 11.76 -16.74 -10.60
N THR A 4 12.65 -16.92 -9.61
CA THR A 4 12.22 -17.19 -8.23
C THR A 4 11.49 -16.01 -7.62
N VAL A 5 11.88 -14.79 -7.97
CA VAL A 5 11.27 -13.55 -7.46
C VAL A 5 9.85 -13.42 -8.01
N LEU A 6 9.66 -13.58 -9.33
CA LEU A 6 8.34 -13.53 -9.95
C LEU A 6 7.40 -14.61 -9.39
N VAL A 7 7.88 -15.84 -9.21
CA VAL A 7 7.11 -16.91 -8.57
C VAL A 7 6.72 -16.55 -7.14
N THR A 8 7.62 -15.90 -6.40
CA THR A 8 7.35 -15.45 -5.04
C THR A 8 6.29 -14.35 -5.02
N GLU A 9 6.40 -13.33 -5.87
CA GLU A 9 5.47 -12.20 -5.92
C GLU A 9 4.05 -12.64 -6.35
N ASN A 10 3.94 -13.54 -7.33
CA ASN A 10 2.67 -14.16 -7.71
C ASN A 10 2.09 -15.01 -6.56
N SER A 11 2.93 -15.74 -5.83
CA SER A 11 2.48 -16.49 -4.65
C SER A 11 1.94 -15.55 -3.55
N VAL A 12 2.58 -14.40 -3.35
CA VAL A 12 2.10 -13.37 -2.40
C VAL A 12 0.75 -12.82 -2.84
N SER A 13 0.56 -12.54 -4.13
CA SER A 13 -0.73 -12.12 -4.69
C SER A 13 -1.84 -13.16 -4.43
N ALA A 14 -1.54 -14.44 -4.65
CA ALA A 14 -2.47 -15.53 -4.35
C ALA A 14 -2.84 -15.62 -2.85
N ILE A 15 -1.89 -15.40 -1.94
CA ILE A 15 -2.17 -15.35 -0.49
C ILE A 15 -3.16 -14.23 -0.17
N GLY A 16 -2.98 -13.04 -0.77
CA GLY A 16 -3.91 -11.93 -0.62
C GLY A 16 -5.32 -12.31 -1.07
N ALA A 17 -5.46 -12.88 -2.26
CA ALA A 17 -6.74 -13.37 -2.77
C ALA A 17 -7.38 -14.44 -1.86
N MET A 18 -6.59 -15.39 -1.35
CA MET A 18 -7.07 -16.40 -0.39
C MET A 18 -7.58 -15.78 0.90
N ALA A 19 -6.87 -14.78 1.44
CA ALA A 19 -7.29 -14.09 2.65
C ALA A 19 -8.66 -13.43 2.47
N VAL A 20 -8.94 -12.85 1.30
CA VAL A 20 -10.20 -12.14 1.03
C VAL A 20 -11.35 -13.08 0.69
N HIS A 21 -11.09 -14.13 -0.08
CA HIS A 21 -12.17 -14.93 -0.70
C HIS A 21 -12.35 -16.33 -0.11
N VAL A 22 -11.33 -16.87 0.55
CA VAL A 22 -11.26 -18.30 0.89
C VAL A 22 -11.11 -18.55 2.38
N ALA A 23 -10.52 -17.61 3.14
CA ALA A 23 -10.29 -17.76 4.57
C ALA A 23 -11.57 -18.19 5.32
N PRO A 24 -11.53 -19.28 6.10
CA PRO A 24 -12.73 -19.91 6.65
C PRO A 24 -13.35 -19.14 7.82
N ASN A 25 -12.58 -18.27 8.47
CA ASN A 25 -13.03 -17.42 9.56
C ASN A 25 -12.16 -16.15 9.66
N ALA A 26 -12.57 -15.22 10.55
CA ALA A 26 -11.91 -13.93 10.71
C ALA A 26 -10.48 -14.03 11.27
N ASP A 27 -10.17 -15.03 12.10
CA ASP A 27 -8.84 -15.20 12.71
C ASP A 27 -7.83 -15.71 11.67
N ASP A 28 -8.24 -16.69 10.85
CA ASP A 28 -7.45 -17.19 9.73
C ASP A 28 -7.25 -16.09 8.69
N GLN A 29 -8.27 -15.28 8.43
CA GLN A 29 -8.17 -14.13 7.55
C GLN A 29 -7.19 -13.08 8.08
N ALA A 30 -7.26 -12.73 9.37
CA ALA A 30 -6.33 -11.78 9.99
C ALA A 30 -4.89 -12.29 9.97
N SER A 31 -4.70 -13.60 10.14
CA SER A 31 -3.38 -14.25 10.07
C SER A 31 -2.82 -14.20 8.65
N LEU A 32 -3.63 -14.53 7.65
CA LEU A 32 -3.24 -14.47 6.24
C LEU A 32 -2.96 -13.03 5.78
N ILE A 33 -3.76 -12.05 6.20
CA ILE A 33 -3.51 -10.63 5.90
C ILE A 33 -2.21 -10.16 6.55
N GLY A 34 -1.93 -10.56 7.79
CA GLY A 34 -0.68 -10.23 8.47
C GLY A 34 0.54 -10.81 7.73
N LEU A 35 0.47 -12.08 7.33
CA LEU A 35 1.50 -12.73 6.52
C LEU A 35 1.67 -12.03 5.17
N TRP A 36 0.57 -11.80 4.47
CA TRP A 36 0.55 -11.12 3.17
C TRP A 36 1.19 -9.73 3.25
N LEU A 37 0.80 -8.91 4.24
CA LEU A 37 1.37 -7.58 4.46
C LEU A 37 2.87 -7.61 4.75
N SER A 38 3.39 -8.66 5.40
CA SER A 38 4.82 -8.79 5.69
C SER A 38 5.69 -8.92 4.43
N HIS A 39 5.10 -9.29 3.30
CA HIS A 39 5.77 -9.39 2.01
C HIS A 39 5.62 -8.14 1.13
N LEU A 40 4.87 -7.13 1.57
CA LEU A 40 4.63 -5.91 0.80
C LEU A 40 5.63 -4.77 1.14
N PRO A 41 5.87 -3.82 0.22
CA PRO A 41 5.38 -3.78 -1.16
C PRO A 41 6.13 -4.72 -2.10
N LEU A 42 5.46 -5.17 -3.16
CA LEU A 42 6.08 -5.88 -4.28
C LEU A 42 6.77 -4.87 -5.20
N ARG A 43 7.88 -5.28 -5.82
CA ARG A 43 8.78 -4.35 -6.53
C ARG A 43 9.26 -4.82 -7.90
N GLU A 44 9.02 -6.06 -8.27
CA GLU A 44 9.74 -6.67 -9.40
C GLU A 44 8.77 -7.08 -10.51
N ASP A 45 7.64 -7.71 -10.17
CA ASP A 45 6.51 -7.99 -11.03
C ASP A 45 5.50 -6.84 -10.96
N GLU A 46 5.55 -5.94 -11.93
CA GLU A 46 4.66 -4.78 -11.99
C GLU A 46 3.17 -5.17 -12.03
N ILE A 47 2.83 -6.32 -12.63
CA ILE A 47 1.44 -6.75 -12.74
C ILE A 47 0.95 -7.13 -11.35
N GLU A 48 1.68 -8.02 -10.66
CA GLU A 48 1.31 -8.46 -9.33
C GLU A 48 1.40 -7.32 -8.31
N ALA A 49 2.40 -6.45 -8.41
CA ALA A 49 2.50 -5.24 -7.59
C ALA A 49 1.24 -4.37 -7.71
N ARG A 50 0.79 -4.06 -8.94
CA ARG A 50 -0.44 -3.27 -9.14
C ARG A 50 -1.66 -3.98 -8.57
N VAL A 51 -1.77 -5.30 -8.73
CA VAL A 51 -2.88 -6.09 -8.17
C VAL A 51 -2.91 -5.97 -6.63
N VAL A 52 -1.79 -6.27 -5.96
CA VAL A 52 -1.77 -6.30 -4.49
C VAL A 52 -1.93 -4.90 -3.87
N HIS A 53 -1.36 -3.87 -4.47
CA HIS A 53 -1.49 -2.49 -3.97
C HIS A 53 -2.92 -1.97 -4.10
N ARG A 54 -3.61 -2.32 -5.20
CA ARG A 54 -5.03 -2.03 -5.39
C ARG A 54 -5.89 -2.78 -4.38
N GLN A 55 -5.64 -4.08 -4.22
CA GLN A 55 -6.34 -4.92 -3.26
C GLN A 55 -6.18 -4.40 -1.83
N LEU A 56 -4.99 -3.91 -1.46
CA LEU A 56 -4.75 -3.32 -0.15
C LEU A 56 -5.62 -2.06 0.08
N CYS A 57 -5.77 -1.21 -0.94
CA CYS A 57 -6.67 -0.06 -0.86
C CYS A 57 -8.13 -0.51 -0.71
N ASP A 58 -8.57 -1.51 -1.47
CA ASP A 58 -9.94 -2.05 -1.40
C ASP A 58 -10.26 -2.55 0.03
N LEU A 59 -9.32 -3.25 0.66
CA LEU A 59 -9.52 -3.77 2.01
C LEU A 59 -9.59 -2.70 3.09
N ILE A 60 -8.94 -1.56 2.89
CA ILE A 60 -9.03 -0.44 3.84
C ILE A 60 -10.34 0.33 3.63
N GLU A 61 -10.70 0.62 2.39
CA GLU A 61 -11.90 1.39 2.06
C GLU A 61 -13.20 0.64 2.39
N THR A 62 -13.19 -0.69 2.28
CA THR A 62 -14.30 -1.54 2.73
C THR A 62 -14.38 -1.68 4.25
N GLY A 63 -13.42 -1.13 5.00
CA GLY A 63 -13.39 -1.19 6.46
C GLY A 63 -13.19 -2.60 6.99
N HIS A 64 -12.45 -3.44 6.26
CA HIS A 64 -12.26 -4.84 6.65
C HIS A 64 -11.60 -4.92 8.03
N SER A 65 -12.27 -5.53 9.02
CA SER A 65 -11.79 -5.54 10.42
C SER A 65 -10.36 -6.06 10.57
N ALA A 66 -9.97 -7.06 9.76
CA ALA A 66 -8.64 -7.64 9.75
C ALA A 66 -7.55 -6.66 9.28
N THR A 67 -7.83 -5.71 8.38
CA THR A 67 -6.84 -4.71 7.97
C THR A 67 -6.65 -3.61 9.01
N LEU A 68 -7.69 -3.27 9.78
CA LEU A 68 -7.57 -2.34 10.91
C LEU A 68 -6.64 -2.88 12.02
N ALA A 69 -6.65 -4.21 12.24
CA ALA A 69 -5.73 -4.86 13.17
C ALA A 69 -4.25 -4.71 12.75
N HIS A 70 -4.00 -4.55 11.46
CA HIS A 70 -2.66 -4.44 10.87
C HIS A 70 -2.32 -3.04 10.37
N LEU A 71 -3.09 -2.02 10.80
CA LEU A 71 -2.97 -0.65 10.31
C LEU A 71 -1.53 -0.08 10.34
N PRO A 72 -0.68 -0.32 11.37
CA PRO A 72 0.72 0.11 11.34
C PRO A 72 1.52 -0.47 10.16
N GLY A 73 1.28 -1.75 9.83
CA GLY A 73 1.91 -2.43 8.69
C GLY A 73 1.44 -1.84 7.37
N VAL A 74 0.13 -1.59 7.25
CA VAL A 74 -0.47 -0.92 6.08
C VAL A 74 0.16 0.44 5.83
N MET A 75 0.26 1.27 6.88
CA MET A 75 0.89 2.59 6.76
C MET A 75 2.35 2.50 6.34
N THR A 76 3.08 1.51 6.85
CA THR A 76 4.48 1.26 6.46
C THR A 76 4.59 0.92 4.98
N VAL A 77 3.69 0.09 4.44
CA VAL A 77 3.65 -0.25 3.01
C VAL A 77 3.36 0.98 2.17
N PHE A 78 2.33 1.76 2.53
CA PHE A 78 1.97 2.97 1.80
C PHE A 78 3.07 4.04 1.81
N ALA A 79 3.73 4.25 2.95
CA ALA A 79 4.87 5.18 3.01
C ALA A 79 6.01 4.75 2.08
N LYS A 80 6.36 3.46 2.07
CA LYS A 80 7.38 2.91 1.16
C LYS A 80 6.99 3.09 -0.31
N LEU A 81 5.72 2.93 -0.67
CA LEU A 81 5.26 3.13 -2.04
C LEU A 81 5.40 4.59 -2.48
N LEU A 82 5.07 5.54 -1.61
CA LEU A 82 5.24 6.97 -1.91
C LEU A 82 6.71 7.35 -2.10
N GLU A 83 7.63 6.76 -1.32
CA GLU A 83 9.08 6.93 -1.52
C GLU A 83 9.51 6.49 -2.92
N THR A 84 9.06 5.31 -3.40
CA THR A 84 9.43 4.79 -4.73
C THR A 84 8.89 5.61 -5.91
N VAL A 85 7.71 6.23 -5.75
CA VAL A 85 7.13 7.09 -6.80
C VAL A 85 7.89 8.42 -6.89
N GLY A 86 8.37 8.96 -5.76
CA GLY A 86 9.20 10.17 -5.73
C GLY A 86 10.57 9.98 -6.41
N GLU A 87 11.15 8.78 -6.30
CA GLU A 87 12.42 8.43 -6.95
C GLU A 87 12.28 8.33 -8.47
N SER A 88 11.20 7.72 -8.96
CA SER A 88 10.95 7.51 -10.40
C SER A 88 10.70 8.83 -11.17
N GLN A 89 10.20 9.87 -10.51
CA GLN A 89 10.00 11.20 -11.12
C GLN A 89 11.29 12.02 -11.24
N SER A 90 12.36 11.64 -10.54
CA SER A 90 13.64 12.37 -10.56
C SER A 90 14.58 11.94 -11.69
N GLN A 91 14.26 10.85 -12.41
CA GLN A 91 15.02 10.36 -13.56
C GLN A 91 14.18 10.40 -14.85
N THR A 92 14.39 11.47 -15.63
CA THR A 92 14.27 11.58 -17.10
C THR A 92 12.90 11.38 -17.79
N GLY A 93 12.39 12.44 -18.43
CA GLY A 93 12.08 12.43 -19.88
C GLY A 93 11.03 11.47 -20.46
N VAL A 94 10.19 10.80 -19.67
CA VAL A 94 9.16 9.89 -20.20
C VAL A 94 7.91 10.68 -20.63
N SER A 95 7.37 10.32 -21.80
CA SER A 95 6.13 10.89 -22.33
C SER A 95 4.94 10.60 -21.38
N PRO A 96 3.98 11.53 -21.21
CA PRO A 96 2.91 11.45 -20.21
C PRO A 96 1.80 10.41 -20.50
N GLY A 97 2.17 9.19 -20.91
CA GLY A 97 1.24 8.11 -21.20
C GLY A 97 1.85 6.70 -21.10
N ASP A 98 3.15 6.56 -20.84
CA ASP A 98 3.77 5.25 -20.67
C ASP A 98 3.83 4.88 -19.19
N GLN A 99 3.00 3.93 -18.75
CA GLN A 99 2.99 3.39 -17.39
C GLN A 99 3.91 2.16 -17.25
N SER A 100 4.64 1.79 -18.32
CA SER A 100 5.59 0.68 -18.29
C SER A 100 6.69 1.00 -17.26
N GLY A 101 6.82 0.19 -16.21
CA GLY A 101 7.73 0.44 -15.09
C GLY A 101 7.06 0.87 -13.78
N SER A 102 5.77 1.23 -13.78
CA SER A 102 5.12 1.70 -12.55
C SER A 102 4.54 0.58 -11.70
N LEU A 103 5.05 0.43 -10.48
CA LEU A 103 4.57 -0.53 -9.45
C LEU A 103 3.18 -0.17 -8.89
N VAL A 104 2.72 1.05 -9.12
CA VAL A 104 1.42 1.56 -8.65
C VAL A 104 0.78 2.36 -9.78
N ASP A 105 -0.46 2.03 -10.14
CA ASP A 105 -1.22 2.83 -11.10
C ASP A 105 -1.70 4.16 -10.48
N SER A 106 -1.95 5.16 -11.33
CA SER A 106 -2.29 6.52 -10.87
C SER A 106 -3.54 6.54 -9.97
N ALA A 107 -4.55 5.72 -10.25
CA ALA A 107 -5.76 5.64 -9.44
C ALA A 107 -5.46 5.09 -8.04
N THR A 108 -4.68 4.02 -7.96
CA THR A 108 -4.22 3.41 -6.70
C THR A 108 -3.35 4.38 -5.91
N HIS A 109 -2.46 5.13 -6.57
CA HIS A 109 -1.69 6.18 -5.91
C HIS A 109 -2.57 7.25 -5.26
N SER A 110 -3.58 7.77 -5.99
CA SER A 110 -4.53 8.74 -5.44
C SER A 110 -5.30 8.18 -4.23
N ARG A 111 -5.70 6.91 -4.27
CA ARG A 111 -6.36 6.23 -3.15
C ARG A 111 -5.44 6.13 -1.93
N ILE A 112 -4.17 5.74 -2.12
CA ILE A 112 -3.17 5.70 -1.05
C ILE A 112 -3.05 7.06 -0.35
N VAL A 113 -2.91 8.14 -1.11
CA VAL A 113 -2.81 9.50 -0.56
C VAL A 113 -4.08 9.88 0.21
N GLN A 114 -5.27 9.56 -0.31
CA GLN A 114 -6.54 9.83 0.37
C GLN A 114 -6.67 9.06 1.69
N ILE A 115 -6.32 7.76 1.70
CA ILE A 115 -6.35 6.94 2.90
C ILE A 115 -5.38 7.51 3.95
N LEU A 116 -4.15 7.84 3.56
CA LEU A 116 -3.17 8.43 4.47
C LEU A 116 -3.63 9.77 5.04
N HIS A 117 -4.26 10.62 4.21
CA HIS A 117 -4.86 11.86 4.67
C HIS A 117 -5.97 11.62 5.71
N GLN A 118 -6.84 10.62 5.50
CA GLN A 118 -7.89 10.25 6.46
C GLN A 118 -7.29 9.76 7.78
N ILE A 119 -6.28 8.88 7.74
CA ILE A 119 -5.60 8.38 8.92
C ILE A 119 -4.95 9.54 9.69
N HIS A 120 -4.23 10.42 8.99
CA HIS A 120 -3.57 11.58 9.58
C HIS A 120 -4.57 12.56 10.22
N ALA A 121 -5.72 12.80 9.58
CA ALA A 121 -6.78 13.65 10.11
C ALA A 121 -7.43 13.08 11.39
N GLN A 122 -7.48 11.75 11.53
CA GLN A 122 -8.14 11.07 12.65
C GLN A 122 -7.19 10.58 13.76
N GLN A 123 -5.87 10.72 13.58
CA GLN A 123 -4.87 10.21 14.54
C GLN A 123 -5.03 10.78 15.97
N MET A 124 -5.58 11.99 16.11
CA MET A 124 -5.78 12.58 17.44
C MET A 124 -7.00 12.00 18.16
N SER A 125 -8.03 11.56 17.43
CA SER A 125 -9.29 11.07 17.98
C SER A 125 -9.38 9.55 18.07
N VAL A 126 -8.65 8.81 17.23
CA VAL A 126 -8.70 7.34 17.16
C VAL A 126 -7.37 6.72 17.60
N PRO A 127 -7.31 5.98 18.72
CA PRO A 127 -6.05 5.40 19.24
C PRO A 127 -5.32 4.47 18.25
N ALA A 128 -6.05 3.68 17.46
CA ALA A 128 -5.46 2.80 16.45
C ALA A 128 -4.77 3.59 15.33
N MET A 129 -5.41 4.67 14.84
CA MET A 129 -4.84 5.58 13.84
C MET A 129 -3.59 6.28 14.38
N ARG A 130 -3.61 6.68 15.66
CA ARG A 130 -2.44 7.23 16.35
C ARG A 130 -1.29 6.22 16.41
N ALA A 131 -1.57 5.01 16.86
CA ALA A 131 -0.55 3.97 17.01
C ALA A 131 0.08 3.62 15.66
N ALA A 132 -0.73 3.57 14.60
CA ALA A 132 -0.25 3.32 13.25
C ALA A 132 0.63 4.47 12.72
N TRP A 133 0.26 5.73 13.00
CA TRP A 133 1.11 6.89 12.67
C TRP A 133 2.43 6.88 13.43
N GLU A 134 2.40 6.59 14.74
CA GLU A 134 3.62 6.56 15.57
C GLU A 134 4.57 5.41 15.25
N ALA A 135 4.06 4.34 14.64
CA ALA A 135 4.89 3.21 14.20
C ALA A 135 5.75 3.53 12.97
N LEU A 136 5.45 4.61 12.23
CA LEU A 136 6.26 5.05 11.11
C LEU A 136 7.59 5.64 11.58
N SER A 137 8.65 5.40 10.80
CA SER A 137 9.92 6.11 10.97
C SER A 137 9.79 7.58 10.57
N GLU A 138 10.70 8.44 11.04
CA GLU A 138 10.69 9.86 10.69
C GLU A 138 10.75 10.13 9.17
N PRO A 139 11.58 9.43 8.36
CA PRO A 139 11.54 9.53 6.90
C PRO A 139 10.15 9.25 6.32
N GLN A 140 9.48 8.21 6.82
CA GLN A 140 8.15 7.83 6.36
C GLN A 140 7.09 8.86 6.76
N LYS A 141 7.14 9.39 7.99
CA LYS A 141 6.25 10.49 8.43
C LYS A 141 6.42 11.72 7.54
N MET A 142 7.65 12.05 7.15
CA MET A 142 7.92 13.16 6.23
C MET A 142 7.35 12.90 4.83
N ALA A 143 7.60 11.72 4.25
CA ALA A 143 7.10 11.34 2.93
C ALA A 143 5.56 11.39 2.87
N VAL A 144 4.89 10.86 3.90
CA VAL A 144 3.44 10.92 4.01
C VAL A 144 2.96 12.36 4.13
N THR A 145 3.56 13.18 5.02
CA THR A 145 3.15 14.57 5.24
C THR A 145 3.30 15.43 3.98
N GLN A 146 4.38 15.25 3.23
CA GLN A 146 4.59 15.94 1.95
C GLN A 146 3.52 15.52 0.94
N SER A 147 3.24 14.22 0.82
CA SER A 147 2.29 13.68 -0.16
C SER A 147 0.86 14.15 0.08
N ILE A 148 0.43 14.27 1.35
CA ILE A 148 -0.91 14.76 1.69
C ILE A 148 -1.07 16.29 1.56
N GLN A 149 0.03 17.04 1.55
CA GLN A 149 0.02 18.51 1.41
C GLN A 149 0.05 19.01 -0.04
N ILE A 150 0.43 18.16 -1.00
CA ILE A 150 0.45 18.51 -2.42
C ILE A 150 -1.01 18.65 -2.91
N PRO A 151 -1.42 19.82 -3.45
CA PRO A 151 -2.75 19.96 -4.05
C PRO A 151 -2.91 18.93 -5.17
N GLN A 152 -3.92 18.07 -5.05
CA GLN A 152 -4.27 17.14 -6.12
C GLN A 152 -4.73 17.96 -7.32
N ILE A 153 -3.86 18.15 -8.31
CA ILE A 153 -4.20 18.85 -9.54
C ILE A 153 -5.21 17.95 -10.26
N SER A 154 -6.49 18.35 -10.28
CA SER A 154 -7.51 17.68 -11.07
C SER A 154 -7.13 17.79 -12.54
N THR A 155 -6.91 16.66 -13.19
CA THR A 155 -6.80 16.55 -14.65
C THR A 155 -8.11 16.03 -15.21
#